data_AF-A0AAU7ASF0-F1
#
_entry.id   AF-A0AAU7ASF0-F1
#
_cell.length_a   1.000
_cell.length_b   1.000
_cell.length_c   1.000
_cell.angle_alpha   90.00
_cell.angle_beta   90.00
_cell.angle_gamma   90.00
#
_symmetry.space_group_name_H-M   'P 1'
#
loop_
_entity.id
_entity.type
_entity.pdbx_description
1 polymer ?
#
loop_
_entity_poly.entity_id
_entity_poly.type
_entity_poly.pdbx_seq_one_letter_code
_entity_poly.pdbx_strand_id
1 'polypeptide(L)'
;MPAPTLAVRTDGRSAPPPARLPPAQDRRPLKAWRYVGLYSAPLMLCAGRVRIGGLPQAFWAVWDREAGVLHERTTFAPRRVALPDGVVRVRGRGVAIDLRLVPTGDPVDVVSPHGRSWIWTRKTLVRATGTVRAGGRTHAVDATALIDDSAGYHARATDWEWSAGLGALQDGRAVAWNLVTGVHDGAGTAGAASERTVWVDGRPHEVGPVSFAPALDGVAFGEGGGLAFTAEAVRERHDDLGLIRSDYVQPFGTFTGTLPGAGPLAAGFGVMERHSARW
;
A
#
# COMPACT_ATOMS: atom_id res chain seq x y z
N MET A 1 16.14 3.09 29.90
CA MET A 1 16.56 4.06 28.88
C MET A 1 15.36 4.91 28.52
N PRO A 2 15.45 6.24 28.48
CA PRO A 2 14.37 7.06 27.95
C PRO A 2 14.08 6.62 26.52
N ALA A 3 12.79 6.56 26.15
CA ALA A 3 12.39 6.27 24.78
C ALA A 3 13.09 7.27 23.85
N PRO A 4 13.62 6.84 22.68
CA PRO A 4 14.05 7.82 21.70
C PRO A 4 12.87 8.74 21.43
N THR A 5 13.03 10.02 21.74
CA THR A 5 12.08 11.06 21.38
C THR A 5 12.07 11.10 19.86
N LEU A 6 11.19 10.31 19.24
CA LEU A 6 10.89 10.41 17.82
C LEU A 6 10.18 11.75 17.66
N ALA A 7 10.99 12.78 17.40
CA ALA A 7 10.48 14.05 16.95
C ALA A 7 9.64 13.79 15.70
N VAL A 8 8.33 14.06 15.79
CA VAL A 8 7.51 14.25 14.61
C VAL A 8 8.10 15.47 13.91
N ARG A 9 8.89 15.23 12.86
CA ARG A 9 9.46 16.30 12.03
C ARG A 9 8.61 16.42 10.78
N THR A 10 7.90 17.53 10.70
CA THR A 10 7.06 17.92 9.56
C THR A 10 7.86 18.62 8.46
N ASP A 11 9.19 18.46 8.43
CA ASP A 11 10.11 19.15 7.50
C ASP A 11 10.46 18.30 6.25
N GLY A 12 9.69 17.24 5.97
CA GLY A 12 9.96 16.34 4.83
C GLY A 12 11.23 15.50 4.99
N ARG A 13 11.83 15.45 6.18
CA ARG A 13 12.98 14.61 6.53
C ARG A 13 12.71 13.80 7.79
N SER A 14 11.70 12.95 7.72
CA SER A 14 11.55 11.83 8.62
C SER A 14 12.86 11.03 8.66
N ALA A 15 13.47 10.86 9.84
CA ALA A 15 14.50 9.85 9.98
C ALA A 15 13.82 8.47 9.79
N PRO A 16 14.33 7.58 8.93
CA PRO A 16 13.80 6.23 8.85
C PRO A 16 13.81 5.61 10.25
N PRO A 17 12.85 4.72 10.58
CA PRO A 17 12.82 4.07 11.88
C PRO A 17 14.19 3.44 12.14
N PRO A 18 14.64 3.42 13.40
CA PRO A 18 15.89 2.75 13.77
C PRO A 18 16.01 1.40 13.07
N ALA A 19 17.21 1.09 12.56
CA ALA A 19 17.48 -0.15 11.83
C ALA A 19 17.04 -1.42 12.59
N ARG A 20 16.89 -1.31 13.92
CA ARG A 20 16.22 -2.30 14.77
C ARG A 20 15.22 -1.62 15.69
N LEU A 21 13.94 -1.97 15.54
CA LEU A 21 12.89 -1.59 16.46
C LEU A 21 12.77 -2.63 17.58
N PRO A 22 12.47 -2.21 18.83
CA PRO A 22 12.11 -3.14 19.91
C PRO A 22 10.98 -4.11 19.49
N PRO A 23 10.95 -5.35 20.00
CA PRO A 23 9.87 -6.29 19.68
C PRO A 23 8.52 -5.86 20.26
N ALA A 24 8.52 -4.98 21.26
CA ALA A 24 7.32 -4.37 21.84
C ALA A 24 7.64 -2.99 22.44
N GLN A 25 6.64 -2.10 22.42
CA GLN A 25 6.65 -0.80 23.08
C GLN A 25 5.26 -0.49 23.59
N ASP A 26 5.12 0.16 24.76
CA ASP A 26 3.82 0.56 25.32
C ASP A 26 2.81 -0.61 25.45
N ARG A 27 3.33 -1.80 25.77
CA ARG A 27 2.60 -3.10 25.83
C ARG A 27 1.97 -3.52 24.50
N ARG A 28 2.52 -3.06 23.38
CA ARG A 28 2.08 -3.41 22.02
C ARG A 28 3.20 -4.12 21.28
N PRO A 29 2.90 -5.23 20.59
CA PRO A 29 3.89 -5.90 19.76
C PRO A 29 4.26 -5.03 18.56
N LEU A 30 5.49 -5.17 18.08
CA LEU A 30 5.89 -4.58 16.80
C LEU A 30 5.09 -5.23 15.66
N LYS A 31 4.43 -4.39 14.87
CA LYS A 31 3.86 -4.75 13.57
C LYS A 31 4.72 -4.12 12.50
N ALA A 32 5.14 -4.89 11.51
CA ALA A 32 5.88 -4.38 10.36
C ALA A 32 5.50 -5.13 9.10
N TRP A 33 5.39 -4.41 7.98
CA TRP A 33 5.15 -5.02 6.68
C TRP A 33 5.88 -4.31 5.56
N ARG A 34 6.09 -5.07 4.49
CA ARG A 34 6.39 -4.55 3.16
C ARG A 34 5.32 -5.05 2.21
N TYR A 35 4.74 -4.15 1.46
CA TYR A 35 3.81 -4.41 0.37
C TYR A 35 4.40 -3.85 -0.93
N VAL A 36 4.23 -4.58 -2.02
CA VAL A 36 4.55 -4.12 -3.37
C VAL A 36 3.31 -4.28 -4.23
N GLY A 37 2.85 -3.17 -4.81
CA GLY A 37 1.73 -3.11 -5.74
C GLY A 37 2.20 -2.71 -7.13
N LEU A 38 1.74 -3.41 -8.16
CA LEU A 38 1.97 -3.05 -9.55
C LEU A 38 0.64 -3.18 -10.28
N TYR A 39 0.24 -2.10 -10.95
CA TYR A 39 -1.09 -1.98 -11.54
C TYR A 39 -0.94 -1.47 -12.96
N SER A 40 -1.33 -2.30 -13.93
CA SER A 40 -1.19 -2.01 -15.35
C SER A 40 -2.38 -2.58 -16.12
N ALA A 41 -2.50 -2.18 -17.40
CA ALA A 41 -3.59 -2.63 -18.26
C ALA A 41 -3.62 -4.16 -18.52
N PRO A 42 -2.51 -4.89 -18.74
CA PRO A 42 -2.61 -6.34 -18.92
C PRO A 42 -2.69 -7.11 -17.60
N LEU A 43 -2.17 -6.53 -16.52
CA LEU A 43 -1.91 -7.25 -15.28
C LEU A 43 -1.93 -6.31 -14.06
N MET A 44 -2.58 -6.75 -13.00
CA MET A 44 -2.41 -6.14 -11.67
C MET A 44 -1.91 -7.19 -10.69
N LEU A 45 -1.02 -6.81 -9.79
CA LEU A 45 -0.54 -7.72 -8.75
C LEU A 45 -0.21 -6.98 -7.47
N CYS A 46 -0.21 -7.75 -6.38
CA CYS A 46 0.37 -7.33 -5.13
C CYS A 46 1.13 -8.48 -4.46
N ALA A 47 2.13 -8.12 -3.65
CA ALA A 47 2.81 -9.06 -2.77
C ALA A 47 3.12 -8.39 -1.43
N GLY A 48 2.77 -9.06 -0.34
CA GLY A 48 2.94 -8.55 1.02
C GLY A 48 3.72 -9.53 1.89
N ARG A 49 4.58 -8.99 2.76
CA ARG A 49 5.15 -9.71 3.90
C ARG A 49 4.87 -8.91 5.16
N VAL A 50 4.27 -9.57 6.13
CA VAL A 50 3.84 -8.99 7.40
C VAL A 50 4.51 -9.76 8.53
N ARG A 51 4.89 -9.05 9.60
CA ARG A 51 5.28 -9.62 10.89
C ARG A 51 4.49 -8.92 11.98
N ILE A 52 3.80 -9.70 12.81
CA ILE A 52 3.05 -9.19 13.98
C ILE A 52 3.59 -9.91 15.21
N GLY A 53 4.28 -9.19 16.10
CA GLY A 53 4.87 -9.82 17.30
C GLY A 53 5.83 -10.97 16.98
N GLY A 54 6.51 -10.90 15.84
CA GLY A 54 7.41 -11.96 15.36
C GLY A 54 6.75 -13.06 14.53
N LEU A 55 5.41 -13.16 14.51
CA LEU A 55 4.69 -14.13 13.69
C LEU A 55 4.70 -13.70 12.22
N PRO A 56 5.30 -14.49 11.30
CA PRO A 56 5.36 -14.13 9.90
C PRO A 56 4.08 -14.53 9.16
N GLN A 57 3.60 -13.63 8.30
CA GLN A 57 2.59 -13.90 7.29
C GLN A 57 3.06 -13.30 5.97
N ALA A 58 2.71 -13.94 4.86
CA ALA A 58 2.91 -13.38 3.53
C ALA A 58 1.68 -13.64 2.68
N PHE A 59 1.47 -12.79 1.69
CA PHE A 59 0.41 -12.97 0.72
C PHE A 59 0.84 -12.43 -0.64
N TRP A 60 0.13 -12.84 -1.68
CA TRP A 60 0.24 -12.29 -3.01
C TRP A 60 -1.07 -12.50 -3.76
N ALA A 61 -1.30 -11.63 -4.75
CA ALA A 61 -2.37 -11.75 -5.72
C ALA A 61 -1.87 -11.30 -7.09
N VAL A 62 -2.37 -11.94 -8.14
CA VAL A 62 -2.13 -11.61 -9.55
C VAL A 62 -3.48 -11.68 -10.25
N TRP A 63 -3.98 -10.53 -10.66
CA TRP A 63 -5.14 -10.39 -11.52
C TRP A 63 -4.68 -10.35 -12.98
N ASP A 64 -4.88 -11.46 -13.69
CA ASP A 64 -4.66 -11.55 -15.13
C ASP A 64 -5.91 -11.05 -15.84
N ARG A 65 -5.87 -9.78 -16.29
CA ARG A 65 -7.01 -9.08 -16.88
C ARG A 65 -7.43 -9.69 -18.21
N GLU A 66 -6.47 -10.21 -18.97
CA GLU A 66 -6.74 -10.84 -20.26
C GLU A 66 -7.39 -12.22 -20.09
N ALA A 67 -6.97 -12.99 -19.10
CA ALA A 67 -7.58 -14.29 -18.80
C ALA A 67 -8.86 -14.17 -17.98
N GLY A 68 -9.09 -13.04 -17.30
CA GLY A 68 -10.20 -12.86 -16.37
C GLY A 68 -10.06 -13.73 -15.11
N VAL A 69 -8.82 -14.01 -14.66
CA VAL A 69 -8.56 -14.92 -13.53
C VAL A 69 -7.71 -14.24 -12.45
N LEU A 70 -8.21 -14.29 -11.21
CA LEU A 70 -7.47 -13.91 -10.02
C LEU A 70 -6.74 -15.13 -9.44
N HIS A 71 -5.42 -15.05 -9.37
CA HIS A 71 -4.60 -16.01 -8.64
C HIS A 71 -4.12 -15.38 -7.36
N GLU A 72 -4.36 -16.02 -6.22
CA GLU A 72 -3.90 -15.49 -4.94
C GLU A 72 -3.57 -16.56 -3.91
N ARG A 73 -2.83 -16.15 -2.88
CA ARG A 73 -2.58 -16.98 -1.71
C ARG A 73 -2.15 -16.14 -0.52
N THR A 74 -2.66 -16.51 0.65
CA THR A 74 -2.07 -16.15 1.95
C THR A 74 -1.32 -17.35 2.52
N THR A 75 -0.16 -17.14 3.14
CA THR A 75 0.68 -18.20 3.70
C THR A 75 1.45 -17.75 4.94
N PHE A 76 1.60 -18.65 5.90
CA PHE A 76 2.49 -18.49 7.06
C PHE A 76 3.89 -19.07 6.79
N ALA A 77 4.16 -19.55 5.58
CA ALA A 77 5.47 -20.05 5.15
C ALA A 77 6.20 -18.97 4.31
N PRO A 78 6.94 -18.04 4.94
CA PRO A 78 7.47 -16.85 4.27
C PRO A 78 8.50 -17.15 3.19
N ARG A 79 9.07 -18.36 3.12
CA ARG A 79 10.06 -18.74 2.10
C ARG A 79 9.53 -18.69 0.67
N ARG A 80 8.20 -18.67 0.49
CA ARG A 80 7.56 -18.61 -0.84
C ARG A 80 7.35 -17.19 -1.36
N VAL A 81 7.52 -16.17 -0.51
CA VAL A 81 7.41 -14.75 -0.86
C VAL A 81 8.62 -14.03 -0.28
N ALA A 82 9.54 -13.63 -1.14
CA ALA A 82 10.70 -12.84 -0.77
C ALA A 82 10.58 -11.42 -1.34
N LEU A 83 10.60 -10.43 -0.45
CA LEU A 83 10.53 -9.00 -0.76
C LEU A 83 11.73 -8.24 -0.13
N PRO A 84 12.99 -8.64 -0.37
CA PRO A 84 14.13 -7.81 0.04
C PRO A 84 14.16 -6.53 -0.79
N ASP A 85 15.04 -5.60 -0.43
CA ASP A 85 15.23 -4.39 -1.22
C ASP A 85 15.57 -4.74 -2.67
N GLY A 86 14.87 -4.10 -3.61
CA GLY A 86 15.13 -4.25 -5.04
C GLY A 86 14.59 -5.52 -5.69
N VAL A 87 13.87 -6.42 -4.98
CA VAL A 87 13.36 -7.67 -5.58
C VAL A 87 11.97 -8.06 -5.07
N VAL A 88 11.12 -8.53 -5.99
CA VAL A 88 9.92 -9.33 -5.67
C VAL A 88 10.12 -10.73 -6.21
N ARG A 89 10.08 -11.73 -5.34
CA ARG A 89 10.11 -13.13 -5.72
C ARG A 89 8.99 -13.92 -5.06
N VAL A 90 8.08 -14.46 -5.88
CA VAL A 90 6.99 -15.32 -5.42
C VAL A 90 7.05 -16.68 -6.11
N ARG A 91 6.85 -17.76 -5.34
CA ARG A 91 6.76 -19.14 -5.83
C ARG A 91 5.51 -19.82 -5.30
N GLY A 92 4.46 -19.80 -6.12
CA GLY A 92 3.17 -20.45 -5.88
C GLY A 92 2.95 -21.64 -6.83
N ARG A 93 1.86 -22.39 -6.59
CA ARG A 93 1.40 -23.39 -7.56
C ARG A 93 0.79 -22.64 -8.74
N GLY A 94 1.35 -22.81 -9.94
CA GLY A 94 0.86 -22.14 -11.15
C GLY A 94 1.17 -20.63 -11.23
N VAL A 95 1.91 -20.07 -10.25
CA VAL A 95 2.30 -18.66 -10.22
C VAL A 95 3.77 -18.51 -9.86
N ALA A 96 4.49 -17.70 -10.62
CA ALA A 96 5.84 -17.25 -10.29
C ALA A 96 6.00 -15.77 -10.61
N ILE A 97 6.51 -15.00 -9.66
CA ILE A 97 6.84 -13.57 -9.85
C ILE A 97 8.34 -13.44 -9.65
N ASP A 98 9.03 -12.80 -10.59
CA ASP A 98 10.44 -12.42 -10.49
C ASP A 98 10.61 -11.02 -11.06
N LEU A 99 10.68 -10.04 -10.18
CA LEU A 99 10.84 -8.64 -10.54
C LEU A 99 12.05 -8.04 -9.83
N ARG A 100 12.80 -7.22 -10.56
CA ARG A 100 13.79 -6.28 -10.04
C ARG A 100 13.14 -4.91 -9.88
N LEU A 101 13.33 -4.29 -8.74
CA LEU A 101 12.79 -2.98 -8.39
C LEU A 101 13.94 -1.96 -8.33
N VAL A 102 13.76 -0.81 -8.97
CA VAL A 102 14.69 0.32 -8.92
C VAL A 102 13.90 1.57 -8.57
N PRO A 103 14.23 2.32 -7.50
CA PRO A 103 13.54 3.58 -7.17
C PRO A 103 13.55 4.58 -8.32
N THR A 104 12.42 5.26 -8.55
CA THR A 104 12.23 6.21 -9.66
C THR A 104 11.61 7.55 -9.27
N GLY A 105 11.37 7.79 -7.98
CA GLY A 105 10.84 9.06 -7.48
C GLY A 105 11.23 9.26 -6.03
N ASP A 106 10.91 10.44 -5.50
CA ASP A 106 11.19 10.75 -4.11
C ASP A 106 10.25 9.96 -3.19
N PRO A 107 10.79 9.21 -2.20
CA PRO A 107 9.96 8.51 -1.25
C PRO A 107 9.26 9.51 -0.34
N VAL A 108 8.02 9.20 0.04
CA VAL A 108 7.29 9.92 1.09
C VAL A 108 7.23 9.04 2.31
N ASP A 109 7.63 9.57 3.46
CA ASP A 109 7.55 8.80 4.70
C ASP A 109 7.13 9.63 5.89
N VAL A 110 6.30 9.03 6.74
CA VAL A 110 5.55 9.71 7.79
C VAL A 110 5.67 8.92 9.07
N VAL A 111 5.96 9.62 10.17
CA VAL A 111 5.81 9.11 11.53
C VAL A 111 4.62 9.82 12.17
N SER A 112 3.67 9.05 12.68
CA SER A 112 2.51 9.61 13.37
C SER A 112 2.22 8.90 14.68
N PRO A 113 1.64 9.60 15.67
CA PRO A 113 1.05 8.94 16.83
C PRO A 113 -0.05 7.97 16.39
N HIS A 114 -0.23 6.89 17.14
CA HIS A 114 -1.36 5.99 16.96
C HIS A 114 -1.71 5.33 18.30
N GLY A 115 -2.79 5.78 18.93
CA GLY A 115 -3.12 5.44 20.31
C GLY A 115 -2.04 5.93 21.30
N ARG A 116 -1.50 5.04 22.13
CA ARG A 116 -0.48 5.37 23.16
C ARG A 116 0.97 5.27 22.66
N SER A 117 1.18 5.09 21.36
CA SER A 117 2.50 4.86 20.77
C SER A 117 2.57 5.51 19.38
N TRP A 118 3.46 5.04 18.52
CA TRP A 118 3.70 5.61 17.19
C TRP A 118 3.78 4.53 16.11
N ILE A 119 3.55 4.96 14.87
CA ILE A 119 3.67 4.17 13.65
C ILE A 119 4.45 4.96 12.61
N TRP A 120 5.11 4.25 11.70
CA TRP A 120 5.83 4.80 10.57
C TRP A 120 5.43 4.09 9.29
N THR A 121 5.43 4.84 8.20
CA THR A 121 5.26 4.33 6.84
C THR A 121 6.20 5.05 5.86
N ARG A 122 6.57 4.37 4.77
CA ARG A 122 7.24 4.93 3.61
C ARG A 122 6.64 4.37 2.33
N LYS A 123 6.23 5.28 1.46
CA LYS A 123 5.76 5.01 0.11
C LYS A 123 6.87 5.36 -0.89
N THR A 124 7.26 4.40 -1.73
CA THR A 124 8.34 4.59 -2.71
C THR A 124 7.89 4.13 -4.09
N LEU A 125 7.98 5.01 -5.08
CA LEU A 125 7.81 4.63 -6.48
C LEU A 125 9.07 3.93 -6.98
N VAL A 126 8.86 2.80 -7.66
CA VAL A 126 9.92 2.01 -8.26
C VAL A 126 9.56 1.61 -9.69
N ARG A 127 10.55 1.50 -10.56
CA ARG A 127 10.43 0.75 -11.81
C ARG A 127 10.64 -0.72 -11.52
N ALA A 128 9.64 -1.53 -11.85
CA ALA A 128 9.68 -2.98 -11.80
C ALA A 128 10.01 -3.54 -13.19
N THR A 129 11.01 -4.40 -13.27
CA THR A 129 11.39 -5.11 -14.51
C THR A 129 11.50 -6.61 -14.25
N GLY A 130 10.99 -7.44 -15.15
CA GLY A 130 11.12 -8.90 -15.03
C GLY A 130 9.93 -9.66 -15.61
N THR A 131 9.51 -10.73 -14.94
CA THR A 131 8.47 -11.63 -15.44
C THR A 131 7.46 -12.03 -14.38
N VAL A 132 6.20 -12.13 -14.79
CA VAL A 132 5.12 -12.74 -14.02
C VAL A 132 4.56 -13.91 -14.80
N ARG A 133 4.58 -15.10 -14.22
CA ARG A 133 3.91 -16.29 -14.76
C ARG A 133 2.67 -16.56 -13.94
N ALA A 134 1.52 -16.65 -14.59
CA ALA A 134 0.23 -16.94 -13.97
C ALA A 134 -0.66 -17.67 -14.98
N GLY A 135 -1.41 -18.69 -14.56
CA GLY A 135 -2.34 -19.41 -15.44
C GLY A 135 -1.69 -20.04 -16.68
N GLY A 136 -0.40 -20.39 -16.63
CA GLY A 136 0.36 -20.89 -17.78
C GLY A 136 0.86 -19.80 -18.75
N ARG A 137 0.44 -18.55 -18.56
CA ARG A 137 0.91 -17.38 -19.32
C ARG A 137 2.16 -16.78 -18.68
N THR A 138 2.94 -16.05 -19.47
CA THR A 138 4.09 -15.28 -19.01
C THR A 138 3.94 -13.84 -19.50
N HIS A 139 3.95 -12.91 -18.56
CA HIS A 139 3.88 -11.47 -18.78
C HIS A 139 5.26 -10.88 -18.54
N ALA A 140 5.82 -10.21 -19.55
CA ALA A 140 6.99 -9.36 -19.36
C ALA A 140 6.55 -8.07 -18.65
N VAL A 141 7.31 -7.67 -17.64
CA VAL A 141 7.01 -6.49 -16.85
C VAL A 141 8.11 -5.47 -17.06
N ASP A 142 7.71 -4.27 -17.44
CA ASP A 142 8.50 -3.05 -17.40
C ASP A 142 7.54 -1.89 -17.10
N ALA A 143 7.30 -1.65 -15.82
CA ALA A 143 6.26 -0.73 -15.36
C ALA A 143 6.62 -0.09 -14.03
N THR A 144 5.97 1.02 -13.70
CA THR A 144 6.00 1.59 -12.35
C THR A 144 5.28 0.65 -11.37
N ALA A 145 5.76 0.63 -10.13
CA ALA A 145 5.17 -0.05 -8.99
C ALA A 145 5.32 0.84 -7.74
N LEU A 146 4.53 0.55 -6.71
CA LEU A 146 4.57 1.22 -5.43
C LEU A 146 5.03 0.24 -4.36
N ILE A 147 6.03 0.64 -3.58
CA ILE A 147 6.38 -0.04 -2.32
C ILE A 147 5.72 0.73 -1.18
N ASP A 148 5.02 0.01 -0.31
CA ASP A 148 4.57 0.49 1.01
C ASP A 148 5.31 -0.31 2.08
N ASP A 149 6.26 0.36 2.72
CA ASP A 149 6.91 -0.12 3.93
C ASP A 149 6.24 0.51 5.13
N SER A 150 5.94 -0.28 6.16
CA SER A 150 5.39 0.26 7.40
C SER A 150 5.88 -0.53 8.61
N ALA A 151 6.04 0.17 9.73
CA ALA A 151 6.48 -0.42 10.98
C ALA A 151 6.04 0.43 12.18
N GLY A 152 5.65 -0.21 13.28
CA GLY A 152 5.38 0.47 14.53
C GLY A 152 4.45 -0.28 15.47
N TYR A 153 3.83 0.46 16.38
CA TYR A 153 3.09 -0.06 17.53
C TYR A 153 1.65 0.44 17.50
N HIS A 154 0.85 -0.17 16.63
CA HIS A 154 -0.50 0.26 16.35
C HIS A 154 -1.45 0.20 17.56
N ALA A 155 -2.50 1.01 17.51
CA ALA A 155 -3.63 0.87 18.42
C ALA A 155 -4.25 -0.53 18.36
N ARG A 156 -4.92 -0.93 19.45
CA ARG A 156 -5.48 -2.27 19.59
C ARG A 156 -6.56 -2.57 18.53
N ALA A 157 -7.44 -1.61 18.29
CA ALA A 157 -8.35 -1.62 17.16
C ALA A 157 -7.81 -0.61 16.15
N THR A 158 -7.72 -1.01 14.89
CA THR A 158 -7.26 -0.15 13.79
C THR A 158 -8.19 -0.40 12.62
N ASP A 159 -8.87 0.65 12.19
CA ASP A 159 -9.73 0.66 11.01
C ASP A 159 -9.13 1.65 10.02
N TRP A 160 -8.98 1.24 8.77
CA TRP A 160 -8.50 2.13 7.72
C TRP A 160 -9.12 1.79 6.38
N GLU A 161 -9.13 2.80 5.52
CA GLU A 161 -9.39 2.65 4.10
C GLU A 161 -8.22 3.23 3.33
N TRP A 162 -7.84 2.53 2.27
CA TRP A 162 -6.62 2.84 1.52
C TRP A 162 -6.85 2.67 0.02
N SER A 163 -6.18 3.49 -0.78
CA SER A 163 -6.07 3.28 -2.22
C SER A 163 -4.66 3.57 -2.67
N ALA A 164 -4.14 2.69 -3.51
CA ALA A 164 -2.99 2.98 -4.32
C ALA A 164 -3.27 2.67 -5.77
N GLY A 165 -2.68 3.46 -6.65
CA GLY A 165 -2.79 3.23 -8.07
C GLY A 165 -1.77 3.98 -8.89
N LEU A 166 -1.77 3.64 -10.17
CA LEU A 166 -0.85 4.07 -11.19
C LEU A 166 -1.63 4.36 -12.47
N GLY A 167 -1.18 5.34 -13.23
CA GLY A 167 -1.90 5.76 -14.42
C GLY A 167 -1.19 6.80 -15.25
N ALA A 168 -1.96 7.38 -16.16
CA ALA A 168 -1.57 8.53 -16.95
C ALA A 168 -2.65 9.61 -16.89
N LEU A 169 -2.24 10.87 -16.89
CA LEU A 169 -3.12 12.02 -17.02
C LEU A 169 -3.51 12.24 -18.48
N GLN A 170 -4.56 13.04 -18.73
CA GLN A 170 -4.99 13.40 -20.10
C GLN A 170 -3.92 14.15 -20.91
N ASP A 171 -2.98 14.81 -20.25
CA ASP A 171 -1.83 15.46 -20.89
C ASP A 171 -0.63 14.52 -21.11
N GLY A 172 -0.78 13.23 -20.82
CA GLY A 172 0.21 12.18 -21.07
C GLY A 172 1.24 11.98 -19.96
N ARG A 173 1.26 12.81 -18.91
CA ARG A 173 2.18 12.65 -17.77
C ARG A 173 1.84 11.40 -16.97
N ALA A 174 2.87 10.76 -16.40
CA ALA A 174 2.69 9.62 -15.54
C ALA A 174 2.20 10.07 -14.15
N VAL A 175 1.25 9.34 -13.58
CA VAL A 175 0.72 9.63 -12.25
C VAL A 175 0.64 8.40 -11.37
N ALA A 176 0.89 8.58 -10.08
CA ALA A 176 0.65 7.58 -9.05
C ALA A 176 -0.06 8.24 -7.86
N TRP A 177 -0.75 7.45 -7.05
CA TRP A 177 -1.38 7.94 -5.83
C TRP A 177 -1.30 6.93 -4.69
N ASN A 178 -1.29 7.46 -3.47
CA ASN A 178 -1.45 6.78 -2.21
C ASN A 178 -2.45 7.59 -1.38
N LEU A 179 -3.62 7.04 -1.09
CA LEU A 179 -4.72 7.72 -0.39
C LEU A 179 -5.09 6.91 0.83
N VAL A 180 -5.33 7.56 1.97
CA VAL A 180 -5.64 6.87 3.22
C VAL A 180 -6.54 7.71 4.13
N THR A 181 -7.34 7.01 4.92
CA THR A 181 -8.05 7.50 6.11
C THR A 181 -7.96 6.46 7.24
N GLY A 182 -7.96 6.90 8.49
CA GLY A 182 -7.92 6.05 9.70
C GLY A 182 -6.52 5.75 10.23
N VAL A 183 -5.48 5.86 9.40
CA VAL A 183 -4.07 5.78 9.81
C VAL A 183 -3.23 6.77 9.00
N HIS A 184 -2.19 7.34 9.62
CA HIS A 184 -1.28 8.29 8.96
C HIS A 184 -2.01 9.44 8.24
N ASP A 185 -3.20 9.82 8.70
CA ASP A 185 -4.12 10.69 7.98
C ASP A 185 -4.16 12.13 8.52
N GLY A 186 -3.36 12.42 9.54
CA GLY A 186 -3.26 13.74 10.19
C GLY A 186 -4.44 14.07 11.11
N ALA A 187 -5.38 13.14 11.35
CA ALA A 187 -6.55 13.38 12.18
C ALA A 187 -6.14 13.63 13.64
N GLY A 188 -6.22 14.90 14.07
CA GLY A 188 -6.01 15.31 15.47
C GLY A 188 -4.90 16.33 15.72
N THR A 189 -4.16 16.74 14.68
CA THR A 189 -3.09 17.75 14.82
C THR A 189 -3.07 18.65 13.59
N ALA A 190 -3.49 19.91 13.75
CA ALA A 190 -3.39 20.91 12.70
C ALA A 190 -1.93 21.01 12.20
N GLY A 191 -1.72 20.85 10.90
CA GLY A 191 -0.39 20.88 10.28
C GLY A 191 0.43 19.58 10.38
N ALA A 192 -0.16 18.45 10.79
CA ALA A 192 0.51 17.16 10.71
C ALA A 192 0.46 16.59 9.29
N ALA A 193 1.62 16.17 8.81
CA ALA A 193 1.78 15.50 7.52
C ALA A 193 1.02 14.17 7.48
N SER A 194 0.42 13.89 6.33
CA SER A 194 -0.23 12.64 5.99
C SER A 194 0.60 11.83 5.01
N GLU A 195 0.39 10.50 4.94
CA GLU A 195 0.96 9.69 3.84
C GLU A 195 0.21 9.89 2.51
N ARG A 196 -0.91 10.61 2.51
CA ARG A 196 -1.70 10.92 1.31
C ARG A 196 -0.87 11.68 0.30
N THR A 197 -0.56 11.05 -0.82
CA THR A 197 0.36 11.61 -1.80
C THR A 197 -0.12 11.31 -3.21
N VAL A 198 -0.01 12.31 -4.08
CA VAL A 198 -0.06 12.11 -5.53
C VAL A 198 1.33 12.40 -6.07
N TRP A 199 1.82 11.55 -6.97
CA TRP A 199 3.08 11.77 -7.68
C TRP A 199 2.78 12.08 -9.13
N VAL A 200 3.31 13.19 -9.65
CA VAL A 200 3.26 13.53 -11.08
C VAL A 200 4.69 13.55 -11.62
N ASP A 201 4.96 12.72 -12.63
CA ASP A 201 6.30 12.48 -13.17
C ASP A 201 7.34 12.20 -12.05
N GLY A 202 6.93 11.39 -11.08
CA GLY A 202 7.76 10.96 -9.95
C GLY A 202 7.94 12.00 -8.83
N ARG A 203 7.38 13.21 -8.96
CA ARG A 203 7.45 14.25 -7.93
C ARG A 203 6.24 14.16 -7.00
N PRO A 204 6.43 13.97 -5.69
CA PRO A 204 5.34 13.89 -4.73
C PRO A 204 4.76 15.27 -4.40
N HIS A 205 3.45 15.32 -4.20
CA HIS A 205 2.78 16.35 -3.43
C HIS A 205 1.72 15.73 -2.51
N GLU A 206 1.66 16.23 -1.28
CA GLU A 206 0.62 15.82 -0.33
C GLU A 206 -0.74 16.36 -0.78
N VAL A 207 -1.79 15.56 -0.63
CA VAL A 207 -3.18 15.98 -0.88
C VAL A 207 -3.98 16.03 0.43
N GLY A 208 -5.02 16.86 0.43
CA GLY A 208 -5.91 17.05 1.57
C GLY A 208 -6.66 15.77 1.98
N PRO A 209 -7.48 15.85 3.04
CA PRO A 209 -8.28 14.73 3.52
C PRO A 209 -9.13 14.11 2.40
N VAL A 210 -9.34 12.79 2.48
CA VAL A 210 -10.18 12.04 1.54
C VAL A 210 -11.27 11.27 2.27
N SER A 211 -12.38 11.00 1.58
CA SER A 211 -13.42 10.09 2.04
C SER A 211 -13.68 9.01 1.01
N PHE A 212 -13.63 7.75 1.43
CA PHE A 212 -13.98 6.62 0.57
C PHE A 212 -15.48 6.39 0.60
N ALA A 213 -16.03 6.02 -0.56
CA ALA A 213 -17.43 5.61 -0.64
C ALA A 213 -17.65 4.29 0.11
N PRO A 214 -18.80 4.08 0.77
CA PRO A 214 -19.08 2.84 1.50
C PRO A 214 -18.92 1.56 0.67
N ALA A 215 -19.26 1.61 -0.63
CA ALA A 215 -19.12 0.48 -1.54
C ALA A 215 -17.70 0.30 -2.10
N LEU A 216 -16.74 1.14 -1.70
CA LEU A 216 -15.38 1.20 -2.26
C LEU A 216 -15.36 1.46 -3.78
N ASP A 217 -16.36 2.16 -4.30
CA ASP A 217 -16.53 2.53 -5.71
C ASP A 217 -16.12 3.98 -6.00
N GLY A 218 -15.53 4.68 -5.02
CA GLY A 218 -14.99 6.01 -5.25
C GLY A 218 -14.28 6.62 -4.04
N VAL A 219 -13.55 7.70 -4.30
CA VAL A 219 -12.86 8.53 -3.31
C VAL A 219 -13.11 9.99 -3.64
N ALA A 220 -13.60 10.76 -2.66
CA ALA A 220 -13.74 12.21 -2.77
C ALA A 220 -12.60 12.91 -2.03
N PHE A 221 -12.14 14.04 -2.57
CA PHE A 221 -11.08 14.85 -1.98
C PHE A 221 -11.68 16.09 -1.31
N GLY A 222 -11.17 16.46 -0.13
CA GLY A 222 -11.59 17.66 0.59
C GLY A 222 -11.32 18.95 -0.17
N GLU A 223 -10.36 18.93 -1.10
CA GLU A 223 -10.00 20.04 -1.98
C GLU A 223 -10.91 20.15 -3.23
N GLY A 224 -11.79 19.17 -3.43
CA GLY A 224 -12.63 19.03 -4.62
C GLY A 224 -12.06 18.05 -5.63
N GLY A 225 -12.95 17.52 -6.49
CA GLY A 225 -12.64 16.41 -7.38
C GLY A 225 -12.88 15.05 -6.72
N GLY A 226 -12.58 13.98 -7.44
CA GLY A 226 -12.84 12.62 -6.99
C GLY A 226 -12.40 11.58 -8.00
N LEU A 227 -12.24 10.36 -7.49
CA LEU A 227 -12.03 9.16 -8.28
C LEU A 227 -13.29 8.30 -8.21
N ALA A 228 -13.72 7.79 -9.36
CA ALA A 228 -14.67 6.68 -9.44
C ALA A 228 -13.89 5.39 -9.72
N PHE A 229 -14.30 4.30 -9.07
CA PHE A 229 -13.62 3.02 -9.14
C PHE A 229 -14.56 1.91 -9.60
N THR A 230 -14.10 1.13 -10.56
CA THR A 230 -14.79 -0.08 -11.02
C THR A 230 -13.98 -1.30 -10.62
N ALA A 231 -14.51 -2.05 -9.65
CA ALA A 231 -13.89 -3.30 -9.20
C ALA A 231 -13.93 -4.38 -10.28
N GLU A 232 -12.82 -5.09 -10.45
CA GLU A 232 -12.68 -6.18 -11.43
C GLU A 232 -12.47 -7.54 -10.75
N ALA A 233 -11.65 -7.57 -9.69
CA ALA A 233 -11.37 -8.78 -8.94
C ALA A 233 -11.12 -8.46 -7.48
N VAL A 234 -11.68 -9.26 -6.57
CA VAL A 234 -11.65 -8.97 -5.13
C VAL A 234 -10.80 -10.00 -4.40
N ARG A 235 -9.80 -9.51 -3.67
CA ARG A 235 -9.15 -10.27 -2.61
C ARG A 235 -9.77 -9.90 -1.29
N GLU A 236 -10.27 -10.87 -0.56
CA GLU A 236 -10.84 -10.66 0.77
C GLU A 236 -10.41 -11.76 1.74
N ARG A 237 -10.39 -11.43 3.03
CA ARG A 237 -10.05 -12.39 4.07
C ARG A 237 -10.66 -11.98 5.39
N HIS A 238 -11.28 -12.96 6.05
CA HIS A 238 -11.82 -12.85 7.39
C HIS A 238 -11.12 -13.85 8.32
N ASP A 239 -10.43 -13.35 9.34
CA ASP A 239 -9.81 -14.15 10.39
C ASP A 239 -10.39 -13.75 11.77
N ASP A 240 -10.88 -14.74 12.53
CA ASP A 240 -11.18 -14.59 13.96
C ASP A 240 -10.45 -15.68 14.76
N LEU A 241 -9.40 -15.27 15.46
CA LEU A 241 -8.60 -16.11 16.36
C LEU A 241 -8.84 -15.72 17.83
N GLY A 242 -9.99 -15.12 18.13
CA GLY A 242 -10.38 -14.66 19.47
C GLY A 242 -9.73 -13.34 19.86
N LEU A 243 -8.44 -13.38 20.22
CA LEU A 243 -7.69 -12.17 20.60
C LEU A 243 -7.28 -11.34 19.38
N ILE A 244 -7.10 -12.00 18.25
CA ILE A 244 -6.74 -11.38 16.97
C ILE A 244 -7.91 -11.55 16.01
N ARG A 245 -8.35 -10.43 15.42
CA ARG A 245 -9.36 -10.38 14.35
C ARG A 245 -8.86 -9.52 13.22
N SER A 246 -9.13 -9.94 11.99
CA SER A 246 -8.75 -9.21 10.79
C SER A 246 -9.83 -9.41 9.75
N ASP A 247 -10.51 -8.32 9.38
CA ASP A 247 -11.48 -8.28 8.29
C ASP A 247 -10.96 -7.34 7.22
N TYR A 248 -10.72 -7.85 6.02
CA TYR A 248 -10.08 -7.10 4.95
C TYR A 248 -10.73 -7.42 3.60
N VAL A 249 -10.90 -6.38 2.79
CA VAL A 249 -11.28 -6.45 1.39
C VAL A 249 -10.40 -5.51 0.57
N GLN A 250 -9.85 -5.98 -0.55
CA GLN A 250 -9.06 -5.19 -1.48
C GLN A 250 -9.41 -5.57 -2.93
N PRO A 251 -10.35 -4.85 -3.56
CA PRO A 251 -10.59 -5.00 -4.99
C PRO A 251 -9.44 -4.40 -5.80
N PHE A 252 -9.00 -5.12 -6.83
CA PHE A 252 -8.31 -4.58 -7.99
C PHE A 252 -9.32 -3.97 -8.96
N GLY A 253 -8.94 -2.90 -9.65
CA GLY A 253 -9.84 -2.30 -10.62
C GLY A 253 -9.30 -1.07 -11.30
N THR A 254 -10.19 -0.40 -12.04
CA THR A 254 -9.89 0.79 -12.84
C THR A 254 -10.45 2.04 -12.21
N PHE A 255 -9.76 3.15 -12.48
CA PHE A 255 -10.07 4.46 -11.96
C PHE A 255 -10.34 5.45 -13.09
N THR A 256 -11.34 6.29 -12.88
CA THR A 256 -11.61 7.49 -13.67
C THR A 256 -11.80 8.68 -12.73
N GLY A 257 -11.72 9.90 -13.25
CA GLY A 257 -11.89 11.13 -12.46
C GLY A 257 -10.65 12.00 -12.44
N THR A 258 -10.52 12.81 -11.38
CA THR A 258 -9.52 13.89 -11.29
C THR A 258 -8.78 13.83 -9.97
N LEU A 259 -7.46 13.88 -10.04
CA LEU A 259 -6.55 13.96 -8.89
C LEU A 259 -6.21 15.43 -8.60
N PRO A 260 -6.38 15.92 -7.36
CA PRO A 260 -5.98 17.27 -6.97
C PRO A 260 -4.50 17.54 -7.25
N GLY A 261 -4.19 18.74 -7.76
CA GLY A 261 -2.83 19.16 -8.11
C GLY A 261 -2.23 18.46 -9.34
N ALA A 262 -2.88 17.43 -9.90
CA ALA A 262 -2.41 16.69 -11.07
C ALA A 262 -3.28 16.94 -12.31
N GLY A 263 -4.57 16.64 -12.22
CA GLY A 263 -5.53 16.74 -13.33
C GLY A 263 -6.35 15.46 -13.57
N PRO A 264 -7.12 15.42 -14.67
CA PRO A 264 -7.97 14.27 -15.01
C PRO A 264 -7.15 13.08 -15.50
N LEU A 265 -7.58 11.87 -15.11
CA LEU A 265 -7.00 10.61 -15.57
C LEU A 265 -7.39 10.33 -17.02
N ALA A 266 -6.41 9.92 -17.83
CA ALA A 266 -6.63 9.22 -19.09
C ALA A 266 -6.84 7.71 -18.86
N ALA A 267 -6.07 7.14 -17.93
CA ALA A 267 -6.21 5.76 -17.49
C ALA A 267 -5.68 5.64 -16.05
N GLY A 268 -6.37 4.87 -15.22
CA GLY A 268 -5.94 4.57 -13.86
C GLY A 268 -6.22 3.12 -13.49
N PHE A 269 -5.26 2.48 -12.83
CA PHE A 269 -5.31 1.10 -12.37
C PHE A 269 -4.82 1.04 -10.93
N GLY A 270 -5.43 0.21 -10.11
CA GLY A 270 -5.03 0.16 -8.71
C GLY A 270 -5.90 -0.72 -7.88
N VAL A 271 -5.88 -0.43 -6.59
CA VAL A 271 -6.69 -1.08 -5.57
C VAL A 271 -7.43 -0.05 -4.72
N MET A 272 -8.60 -0.46 -4.23
CA MET A 272 -9.17 0.08 -3.00
C MET A 272 -8.94 -0.95 -1.89
N GLU A 273 -9.00 -0.53 -0.65
CA GLU A 273 -8.88 -1.39 0.51
C GLU A 273 -9.73 -0.85 1.65
N ARG A 274 -10.38 -1.76 2.37
CA ARG A 274 -10.90 -1.51 3.71
C ARG A 274 -10.43 -2.62 4.61
N HIS A 275 -9.91 -2.26 5.77
CA HIS A 275 -9.41 -3.22 6.74
C HIS A 275 -9.82 -2.79 8.16
N SER A 276 -10.46 -3.70 8.88
CA SER A 276 -10.61 -3.65 10.33
C SER A 276 -9.72 -4.70 10.99
N ALA A 277 -8.82 -4.29 11.87
CA ALA A 277 -7.93 -5.18 12.59
C ALA A 277 -8.01 -4.95 14.10
N ARG A 278 -8.04 -6.05 14.85
CA ARG A 278 -7.95 -6.08 16.30
C ARG A 278 -6.90 -7.10 16.73
N TRP A 279 -6.01 -6.76 17.67
CA TRP A 279 -4.99 -7.69 18.20
C TRP A 279 -4.73 -7.54 19.70
#